data_AF-K0UY86-F1
#
_entry.id   AF-K0UY86-F1
#
_cell.length_a   1.000
_cell.length_b   1.000
_cell.length_c   1.000
_cell.angle_alpha   90.00
_cell.angle_beta   90.00
_cell.angle_gamma   90.00
#
_symmetry.space_group_name_H-M   'P 1'
#
loop_
_entity.id
_entity.type
_entity.pdbx_description
1 polymer ?
#
loop_
_entity_poly.entity_id
_entity_poly.type
_entity_poly.pdbx_seq_one_letter_code
_entity_poly.pdbx_strand_id
1 'polypeptide(L)'
;MSDAAAPELDELGESGTERAPGVGVGKPSAVWVLIAGVLGLAAALALTVEKIELLIDPNYVPSCSINPVISCGSVMSTWQASVFGFPNSLIGVVGFTITLVTGVLAVAGVRLPRWYWAGFAVGSLLGAVMVHWLIFQSLYRIGALCPYCMVVWSVTIPLLVVASSVALRPLHTNAVARLVYQWRWSLVALWFTSLVLLILVRFWEYWSTLL
;
A
#
# COMPACT_ATOMS: atom_id res chain seq x y z
N MET A 1 -1.32 -61.94 -40.52
CA MET A 1 -2.08 -61.11 -41.47
C MET A 1 -3.04 -60.28 -40.62
N SER A 2 -2.73 -58.98 -40.45
CA SER A 2 -3.49 -57.89 -39.79
C SER A 2 -4.01 -58.13 -38.36
N ASP A 3 -3.61 -57.41 -37.30
CA ASP A 3 -3.47 -55.95 -37.09
C ASP A 3 -4.69 -55.11 -37.50
N ALA A 4 -5.47 -54.72 -36.49
CA ALA A 4 -6.30 -53.51 -36.41
C ALA A 4 -6.71 -53.34 -34.91
N ALA A 5 -5.83 -52.82 -34.06
CA ALA A 5 -5.69 -51.39 -33.75
C ALA A 5 -7.01 -50.77 -33.23
N ALA A 6 -7.19 -50.77 -31.92
CA ALA A 6 -8.10 -49.86 -31.23
C ALA A 6 -7.54 -48.42 -31.33
N PRO A 7 -8.36 -47.40 -31.60
CA PRO A 7 -7.87 -46.03 -31.70
C PRO A 7 -7.45 -45.50 -30.32
N GLU A 8 -6.26 -44.90 -30.29
CA GLU A 8 -5.65 -44.18 -29.17
C GLU A 8 -6.61 -43.14 -28.57
N LEU A 9 -6.85 -43.25 -27.26
CA LEU A 9 -7.48 -42.21 -26.43
C LEU A 9 -6.43 -41.43 -25.62
N ASP A 10 -5.22 -41.27 -26.16
CA ASP A 10 -4.04 -40.79 -25.42
C ASP A 10 -3.66 -39.33 -25.71
N GLU A 11 -4.63 -38.47 -26.07
CA GLU A 11 -4.37 -37.04 -26.30
C GLU A 11 -5.40 -36.10 -25.64
N LEU A 12 -5.83 -36.40 -24.41
CA LEU A 12 -6.42 -35.37 -23.55
C LEU A 12 -5.33 -34.73 -22.68
N GLY A 13 -4.53 -33.91 -23.37
CA GLY A 13 -3.83 -32.74 -22.84
C GLY A 13 -3.48 -32.77 -21.36
N GLU A 14 -2.34 -33.38 -21.05
CA GLU A 14 -1.51 -32.89 -19.95
C GLU A 14 -1.00 -31.51 -20.35
N SER A 15 -1.86 -30.49 -20.24
CA SER A 15 -1.39 -29.12 -20.10
C SER A 15 -0.71 -29.06 -18.74
N GLY A 16 0.56 -29.48 -18.72
CA GLY A 16 1.48 -29.26 -17.62
C GLY A 16 1.42 -27.77 -17.32
N THR A 17 0.67 -27.42 -16.28
CA THR A 17 0.83 -26.14 -15.60
C THR A 17 2.21 -26.24 -14.97
N GLU A 18 3.25 -25.96 -15.77
CA GLU A 18 4.60 -25.73 -15.29
C GLU A 18 4.44 -24.70 -14.17
N ARG A 19 4.55 -25.19 -12.93
CA ARG A 19 4.37 -24.39 -11.73
C ARG A 19 5.55 -23.43 -11.71
N ALA A 20 5.38 -22.27 -12.36
CA ALA A 20 6.43 -21.30 -12.59
C ALA A 20 7.21 -21.10 -11.27
N PRO A 21 8.54 -21.27 -11.27
CA PRO A 21 9.31 -21.30 -10.04
C PRO A 21 9.02 -20.02 -9.23
N GLY A 22 8.44 -20.21 -8.05
CA GLY A 22 8.00 -19.10 -7.21
C GLY A 22 9.17 -18.19 -6.83
N VAL A 23 8.87 -16.90 -6.64
CA VAL A 23 9.90 -15.88 -6.38
C VAL A 23 10.30 -15.93 -4.92
N GLY A 24 11.58 -16.22 -4.66
CA GLY A 24 12.14 -16.11 -3.31
C GLY A 24 12.38 -14.65 -2.93
N VAL A 25 11.81 -14.20 -1.81
CA VAL A 25 11.98 -12.84 -1.28
C VAL A 25 13.17 -12.81 -0.32
N GLY A 26 13.98 -11.74 -0.36
CA GLY A 26 15.03 -11.56 0.64
C GLY A 26 14.42 -11.31 2.02
N LYS A 27 15.01 -11.89 3.08
CA LYS A 27 14.58 -11.70 4.48
C LYS A 27 14.24 -10.24 4.85
N PRO A 28 15.08 -9.21 4.55
CA PRO A 28 14.74 -7.84 4.91
C PRO A 28 13.48 -7.31 4.20
N SER A 29 13.29 -7.66 2.92
CA SER A 29 12.09 -7.27 2.17
C SER A 29 10.84 -7.96 2.69
N ALA A 30 10.93 -9.24 3.07
CA ALA A 30 9.81 -9.98 3.64
C ALA A 30 9.36 -9.39 4.99
N VAL A 31 10.32 -9.10 5.89
CA VAL A 31 10.05 -8.45 7.18
C VAL A 31 9.45 -7.06 6.98
N TRP A 32 9.95 -6.28 6.01
CA TRP A 32 9.40 -4.97 5.74
C TRP A 32 7.94 -5.01 5.26
N VAL A 33 7.60 -5.92 4.34
CA VAL A 33 6.21 -6.10 3.89
C VAL A 33 5.31 -6.46 5.06
N LEU A 34 5.77 -7.31 5.99
CA LEU A 34 5.03 -7.64 7.20
C LEU A 34 4.79 -6.41 8.08
N ILE A 35 5.83 -5.62 8.36
CA ILE A 35 5.73 -4.40 9.16
C ILE A 35 4.75 -3.40 8.51
N ALA A 36 4.86 -3.18 7.20
CA ALA A 36 3.96 -2.31 6.45
C ALA A 36 2.51 -2.80 6.52
N GLY A 37 2.29 -4.12 6.45
CA GLY A 37 0.97 -4.73 6.61
C GLY A 37 0.40 -4.50 8.01
N VAL A 38 1.17 -4.74 9.06
CA VAL A 38 0.73 -4.53 10.46
C VAL A 38 0.38 -3.06 10.71
N LEU A 39 1.30 -2.14 10.40
CA LEU A 39 1.11 -0.71 10.66
C LEU A 39 -0.03 -0.12 9.83
N GLY A 40 -0.09 -0.45 8.54
CA GLY A 40 -1.14 0.02 7.65
C GLY A 40 -2.52 -0.53 8.04
N LEU A 41 -2.60 -1.81 8.43
CA LEU A 41 -3.86 -2.41 8.87
C LEU A 41 -4.33 -1.81 10.20
N ALA A 42 -3.42 -1.63 11.17
CA ALA A 42 -3.75 -1.00 12.44
C ALA A 42 -4.28 0.43 12.25
N ALA A 43 -3.62 1.23 11.41
CA ALA A 43 -4.07 2.59 11.09
C ALA A 43 -5.42 2.62 10.35
N ALA A 44 -5.63 1.71 9.39
CA ALA A 44 -6.89 1.61 8.64
C ALA A 44 -8.06 1.15 9.52
N LEU A 45 -7.82 0.22 10.45
CA LEU A 45 -8.81 -0.21 11.43
C LEU A 45 -9.14 0.91 12.41
N ALA A 46 -8.13 1.61 12.94
CA ALA A 46 -8.33 2.77 13.81
C ALA A 46 -9.18 3.83 13.10
N LEU A 47 -8.84 4.22 11.86
CA LEU A 47 -9.65 5.13 11.06
C LEU A 47 -11.09 4.65 10.87
N THR A 48 -11.30 3.35 10.71
CA THR A 48 -12.64 2.80 10.55
C THR A 48 -13.44 2.89 11.85
N VAL A 49 -12.83 2.58 12.99
CA VAL A 49 -13.45 2.72 14.32
C VAL A 49 -13.80 4.18 14.60
N GLU A 50 -12.85 5.09 14.41
CA GLU A 50 -13.06 6.54 14.59
C GLU A 50 -14.20 7.06 13.69
N LYS A 51 -14.34 6.51 12.48
CA LYS A 51 -15.43 6.88 11.57
C LYS A 51 -16.78 6.40 12.10
N ILE A 52 -16.83 5.19 12.64
CA ILE A 52 -18.05 4.59 13.20
C ILE A 52 -18.51 5.40 14.42
N GLU A 53 -17.60 5.74 15.33
CA GLU A 53 -17.92 6.55 16.52
C GLU A 53 -18.46 7.93 16.13
N LEU A 54 -17.83 8.60 15.15
CA LEU A 54 -18.34 9.86 14.58
C LEU A 54 -19.73 9.73 13.94
N LEU A 55 -20.07 8.56 13.40
CA LEU A 55 -21.40 8.30 12.82
C LEU A 55 -22.45 8.04 13.91
N ILE A 56 -22.04 7.51 15.06
CA ILE A 56 -22.91 7.23 16.21
C ILE A 56 -23.18 8.53 17.00
N ASP A 57 -22.13 9.27 17.31
CA ASP A 57 -22.20 10.57 18.00
C ASP A 57 -21.45 11.65 17.21
N PRO A 58 -22.15 12.58 16.55
CA PRO A 58 -21.53 13.69 15.83
C PRO A 58 -20.67 14.61 16.71
N ASN A 59 -20.82 14.57 18.04
CA ASN A 59 -20.00 15.34 18.98
C ASN A 59 -18.75 14.58 19.46
N TYR A 60 -18.57 13.32 19.02
CA TYR A 60 -17.38 12.54 19.35
C TYR A 60 -16.13 13.23 18.81
N VAL A 61 -15.11 13.36 19.66
CA VAL A 61 -13.80 13.92 19.30
C VAL A 61 -12.85 12.76 19.03
N PRO A 62 -12.39 12.57 17.77
CA PRO A 62 -11.51 11.46 17.43
C PRO A 62 -10.20 11.52 18.20
N SER A 63 -9.66 10.36 18.59
CA SER A 63 -8.42 10.29 19.38
C SER A 63 -7.20 10.91 18.66
N CYS A 64 -7.27 10.95 17.34
CA CYS A 64 -6.25 11.54 16.48
C CYS A 64 -6.52 13.02 16.13
N SER A 65 -7.49 13.67 16.78
CA SER A 65 -7.75 15.11 16.72
C SER A 65 -7.13 15.82 17.93
N ILE A 66 -5.92 16.35 17.75
CA ILE A 66 -5.10 16.92 18.82
C ILE A 66 -5.19 18.45 18.82
N ASN A 67 -5.23 19.05 17.62
CA ASN A 67 -5.30 20.49 17.45
C ASN A 67 -6.01 20.83 16.11
N PRO A 68 -6.29 22.11 15.81
CA PRO A 68 -7.02 22.48 14.59
C PRO A 68 -6.34 22.04 13.28
N VAL A 69 -5.01 21.93 13.27
CA VAL A 69 -4.22 21.49 12.11
C VAL A 69 -4.14 19.95 12.03
N ILE A 70 -4.05 19.28 13.17
CA ILE A 70 -3.98 17.84 13.34
C ILE A 70 -5.36 17.36 13.80
N SER A 71 -6.29 17.29 12.84
CA SER A 71 -7.68 16.91 13.08
C SER A 71 -8.13 15.83 12.10
N CYS A 72 -8.52 14.68 12.63
CA CYS A 72 -9.10 13.60 11.84
C CYS A 72 -10.56 13.87 11.50
N GLY A 73 -11.31 14.49 12.41
CA GLY A 73 -12.74 14.73 12.24
C GLY A 73 -13.06 15.58 11.00
N SER A 74 -12.30 16.65 10.77
CA SER A 74 -12.47 17.52 9.61
C SER A 74 -12.13 16.84 8.28
N VAL A 75 -11.20 15.88 8.30
CA VAL A 75 -10.83 15.09 7.10
C VAL A 75 -11.90 14.04 6.82
N MET A 76 -12.36 13.35 7.85
CA MET A 76 -13.27 12.21 7.74
C MET A 76 -14.72 12.61 7.44
N SER A 77 -15.13 13.84 7.73
CA SER A 77 -16.45 14.37 7.38
C SER A 77 -16.57 14.78 5.91
N THR A 78 -15.47 14.80 5.16
CA THR A 78 -15.48 15.21 3.76
C THR A 78 -15.91 14.09 2.80
N TRP A 79 -16.48 14.46 1.65
CA TRP A 79 -16.86 13.50 0.61
C TRP A 79 -15.66 12.77 0.00
N GLN A 80 -14.48 13.38 0.05
CA GLN A 80 -13.22 12.79 -0.38
C GLN A 80 -12.83 11.58 0.48
N ALA A 81 -13.35 11.46 1.71
CA ALA A 81 -13.16 10.29 2.55
C ALA A 81 -14.02 9.08 2.11
N SER A 82 -14.91 9.25 1.13
CA SER A 82 -15.81 8.21 0.62
C SER A 82 -15.97 8.26 -0.91
N VAL A 83 -14.86 8.27 -1.65
CA VAL A 83 -14.84 8.49 -3.12
C VAL A 83 -15.67 7.47 -3.89
N PHE A 84 -15.65 6.21 -3.42
CA PHE A 84 -16.37 5.11 -4.06
C PHE A 84 -17.73 4.82 -3.42
N GLY A 85 -18.29 5.78 -2.68
CA GLY A 85 -19.56 5.63 -1.96
C GLY A 85 -19.45 4.91 -0.61
N PHE A 86 -18.25 4.48 -0.21
CA PHE A 86 -17.95 3.89 1.10
C PHE A 86 -16.65 4.48 1.66
N PRO A 87 -16.42 4.41 2.99
CA PRO A 87 -15.23 4.97 3.61
C PRO A 87 -13.94 4.39 3.01
N ASN A 88 -13.03 5.26 2.57
CA ASN A 88 -11.74 4.85 1.99
C ASN A 88 -10.91 4.00 2.97
N SER A 89 -11.14 4.13 4.28
CA SER A 89 -10.50 3.31 5.31
C SER A 89 -10.75 1.81 5.10
N LEU A 90 -11.90 1.41 4.54
CA LEU A 90 -12.19 0.01 4.21
C LEU A 90 -11.32 -0.52 3.07
N ILE A 91 -11.00 0.31 2.07
CA ILE A 91 -10.02 -0.05 1.03
C ILE A 91 -8.65 -0.31 1.68
N GLY A 92 -8.27 0.55 2.64
CA GLY A 92 -7.09 0.36 3.45
C GLY A 92 -7.09 -0.97 4.20
N VAL A 93 -8.19 -1.30 4.89
CA VAL A 93 -8.33 -2.58 5.62
C VAL A 93 -8.10 -3.77 4.69
N VAL A 94 -8.75 -3.81 3.52
CA VAL A 94 -8.56 -4.90 2.55
C VAL A 94 -7.13 -4.95 2.02
N GLY A 95 -6.60 -3.83 1.55
CA GLY A 95 -5.25 -3.77 0.95
C GLY A 95 -4.14 -4.11 1.94
N PHE A 96 -4.23 -3.62 3.17
CA PHE A 96 -3.24 -3.91 4.21
C PHE A 96 -3.41 -5.30 4.82
N THR A 97 -4.60 -5.89 4.82
CA THR A 97 -4.78 -7.31 5.17
C THR A 97 -4.07 -8.20 4.16
N ILE A 98 -4.21 -7.95 2.87
CA ILE A 98 -3.47 -8.68 1.82
C ILE A 98 -1.97 -8.50 2.01
N THR A 99 -1.52 -7.26 2.31
CA THR A 99 -0.11 -6.95 2.59
C THR A 99 0.41 -7.72 3.81
N LEU A 100 -0.36 -7.77 4.89
CA LEU A 100 -0.02 -8.52 6.10
C LEU A 100 0.15 -10.01 5.80
N VAL A 101 -0.82 -10.62 5.14
CA VAL A 101 -0.77 -12.04 4.75
C VAL A 101 0.43 -12.30 3.83
N THR A 102 0.67 -11.42 2.85
CA THR A 102 1.85 -11.50 1.98
C THR A 102 3.15 -11.48 2.78
N GLY A 103 3.24 -10.59 3.77
CA GLY A 103 4.40 -10.48 4.67
C GLY A 103 4.62 -11.75 5.49
N VAL A 104 3.56 -12.30 6.08
CA VAL A 104 3.62 -13.56 6.84
C VAL A 104 4.13 -14.70 5.95
N LEU A 105 3.54 -14.86 4.77
CA LEU A 105 3.94 -15.89 3.81
C LEU A 105 5.40 -15.73 3.35
N ALA A 106 5.81 -14.48 3.07
CA ALA A 106 7.18 -14.19 2.66
C ALA A 106 8.20 -14.46 3.78
N VAL A 107 7.88 -14.13 5.04
CA VAL A 107 8.74 -14.42 6.21
C VAL A 107 8.83 -15.92 6.48
N ALA A 108 7.72 -16.65 6.30
CA ALA A 108 7.69 -18.11 6.38
C ALA A 108 8.45 -18.82 5.23
N GLY A 109 8.96 -18.06 4.25
CA GLY A 109 9.73 -18.60 3.12
C GLY A 109 8.85 -19.21 2.02
N VAL A 110 7.54 -18.95 2.02
CA VAL A 110 6.63 -19.41 0.97
C VAL A 110 6.97 -18.70 -0.34
N ARG A 111 7.25 -19.48 -1.37
CA ARG A 111 7.59 -18.97 -2.70
C ARG A 111 6.31 -18.69 -3.49
N LEU A 112 5.85 -17.44 -3.43
CA LEU A 112 4.68 -17.00 -4.18
C LEU A 112 4.97 -16.90 -5.69
N PRO A 113 3.97 -17.19 -6.55
CA PRO A 113 4.15 -17.13 -7.99
C PRO A 113 4.37 -15.69 -8.48
N ARG A 114 4.93 -15.53 -9.67
CA ARG A 114 5.34 -14.23 -10.23
C ARG A 114 4.16 -13.29 -10.48
N TRP A 115 3.04 -13.85 -10.96
CA TRP A 115 1.81 -13.08 -11.22
C TRP A 115 1.28 -12.43 -9.94
N TYR A 116 1.45 -13.09 -8.79
CA TYR A 116 1.03 -12.56 -7.50
C TYR A 116 1.84 -11.32 -7.14
N TRP A 117 3.17 -11.38 -7.27
CA TRP A 117 4.04 -10.22 -7.03
C TRP A 117 3.78 -9.07 -8.01
N ALA A 118 3.47 -9.38 -9.26
CA ALA A 118 3.06 -8.36 -10.24
C ALA A 118 1.75 -7.69 -9.83
N GLY A 119 0.71 -8.47 -9.48
CA GLY A 119 -0.56 -7.94 -8.97
C GLY A 119 -0.38 -7.14 -7.69
N PHE A 120 0.48 -7.59 -6.77
CA PHE A 120 0.80 -6.89 -5.53
C PHE A 120 1.51 -5.55 -5.77
N ALA A 121 2.43 -5.49 -6.74
CA ALA A 121 3.08 -4.24 -7.14
C ALA A 121 2.08 -3.27 -7.80
N VAL A 122 1.20 -3.76 -8.68
CA VAL A 122 0.13 -2.95 -9.28
C VAL A 122 -0.83 -2.42 -8.21
N GLY A 123 -1.26 -3.26 -7.28
CA GLY A 123 -2.10 -2.84 -6.15
C GLY A 123 -1.42 -1.79 -5.28
N SER A 124 -0.13 -1.96 -4.99
CA SER A 124 0.67 -0.98 -4.25
C SER A 124 0.81 0.34 -5.01
N LEU A 125 0.89 0.31 -6.35
CA LEU A 125 0.97 1.49 -7.20
C LEU A 125 -0.36 2.27 -7.18
N LEU A 126 -1.48 1.57 -7.33
CA LEU A 126 -2.81 2.16 -7.21
C LEU A 126 -3.02 2.79 -5.83
N GLY A 127 -2.59 2.08 -4.77
CA GLY A 127 -2.58 2.60 -3.40
C GLY A 127 -1.74 3.87 -3.26
N ALA A 128 -0.54 3.90 -3.85
CA ALA A 128 0.31 5.07 -3.85
C ALA A 128 -0.36 6.26 -4.56
N VAL A 129 -0.95 6.05 -5.73
CA VAL A 129 -1.67 7.11 -6.47
C VAL A 129 -2.83 7.66 -5.63
N MET A 130 -3.62 6.78 -5.01
CA MET A 130 -4.71 7.17 -4.11
C MET A 130 -4.19 8.01 -2.94
N VAL A 131 -3.10 7.57 -2.30
CA VAL A 131 -2.47 8.30 -1.20
C VAL A 131 -2.02 9.69 -1.61
N HIS A 132 -1.38 9.85 -2.79
CA HIS A 132 -0.96 11.17 -3.27
C HIS A 132 -2.14 12.11 -3.50
N TRP A 133 -3.24 11.58 -4.06
CA TRP A 133 -4.45 12.36 -4.23
C TRP A 133 -5.03 12.78 -2.87
N LEU A 134 -5.07 11.88 -1.89
CA LEU A 134 -5.54 12.21 -0.53
C LEU A 134 -4.63 13.23 0.17
N ILE A 135 -3.31 13.13 0.03
CA ILE A 135 -2.36 14.14 0.55
C ILE A 135 -2.69 15.51 -0.04
N PHE A 136 -2.91 15.60 -1.35
CA PHE A 136 -3.27 16.85 -1.99
C PHE A 136 -4.59 17.42 -1.46
N GLN A 137 -5.62 16.59 -1.26
CA GLN A 137 -6.88 17.01 -0.66
C GLN A 137 -6.67 17.51 0.78
N SER A 138 -5.93 16.77 1.61
CA SER A 138 -5.63 17.16 2.99
C SER A 138 -4.91 18.50 3.09
N LEU A 139 -3.88 18.73 2.27
CA LEU A 139 -3.07 19.95 2.32
C LEU A 139 -3.75 21.18 1.70
N TYR A 140 -4.38 21.02 0.53
CA TYR A 140 -4.80 22.16 -0.30
C TYR A 140 -6.31 22.36 -0.38
N ARG A 141 -7.12 21.44 0.13
CA ARG A 141 -8.58 21.56 0.14
C ARG A 141 -9.15 21.59 1.55
N ILE A 142 -8.69 20.68 2.41
CA ILE A 142 -9.19 20.55 3.79
C ILE A 142 -8.39 21.44 4.74
N GLY A 143 -7.06 21.47 4.59
CA GLY A 143 -6.18 22.21 5.50
C GLY A 143 -6.05 21.52 6.85
N ALA A 144 -6.10 20.19 6.89
CA ALA A 144 -5.93 19.39 8.11
C ALA A 144 -5.18 18.08 7.84
N LEU A 145 -4.51 17.60 8.87
CA LEU A 145 -3.63 16.44 8.87
C LEU A 145 -4.16 15.40 9.85
N CYS A 146 -4.19 14.14 9.41
CA CYS A 146 -4.61 13.01 10.23
C CYS A 146 -3.39 12.12 10.50
N PRO A 147 -3.00 11.89 11.78
CA PRO A 147 -1.89 11.02 12.14
C PRO A 147 -2.02 9.59 11.59
N TYR A 148 -3.22 9.01 11.62
CA TYR A 148 -3.44 7.68 11.06
C TYR A 148 -3.30 7.64 9.54
N CYS A 149 -3.75 8.66 8.82
CA CYS A 149 -3.50 8.80 7.39
C CYS A 149 -1.99 8.93 7.11
N MET A 150 -1.25 9.70 7.91
CA MET A 150 0.21 9.82 7.75
C MET A 150 0.93 8.48 7.93
N VAL A 151 0.49 7.64 8.87
CA VAL A 151 1.02 6.27 9.01
C VAL A 151 0.80 5.50 7.71
N VAL A 152 -0.43 5.51 7.16
CA VAL A 152 -0.74 4.87 5.87
C VAL A 152 0.17 5.41 4.76
N TRP A 153 0.32 6.74 4.66
CA TRP A 153 1.20 7.37 3.66
C TRP A 153 2.64 6.89 3.79
N SER A 154 3.14 6.81 5.02
CA SER A 154 4.51 6.43 5.32
C SER A 154 4.84 4.99 4.93
N VAL A 155 3.87 4.07 5.00
CA VAL A 155 4.10 2.66 4.68
C VAL A 155 3.84 2.34 3.21
N THR A 156 2.94 3.05 2.54
CA THR A 156 2.55 2.78 1.15
C THR A 156 3.69 3.01 0.15
N ILE A 157 4.45 4.10 0.28
CA ILE A 157 5.53 4.42 -0.69
C ILE A 157 6.70 3.44 -0.60
N PRO A 158 7.27 3.13 0.59
CA PRO A 158 8.26 2.07 0.73
C PRO A 158 7.72 0.70 0.29
N LEU A 159 6.45 0.40 0.55
CA LEU A 159 5.83 -0.85 0.11
C LEU A 159 5.82 -0.97 -1.41
N LEU A 160 5.45 0.08 -2.14
CA LEU A 160 5.51 0.12 -3.60
C LEU A 160 6.93 -0.18 -4.10
N VAL A 161 7.93 0.44 -3.48
CA VAL A 161 9.34 0.25 -3.86
C VAL A 161 9.77 -1.19 -3.63
N VAL A 162 9.44 -1.78 -2.47
CA VAL A 162 9.77 -3.17 -2.17
C VAL A 162 9.01 -4.15 -3.07
N ALA A 163 7.70 -3.97 -3.25
CA ALA A 163 6.86 -4.81 -4.10
C ALA A 163 7.35 -4.79 -5.56
N SER A 164 7.59 -3.60 -6.11
CA SER A 164 8.15 -3.43 -7.46
C SER A 164 9.54 -4.05 -7.56
N SER A 165 10.33 -3.99 -6.47
CA SER A 165 11.65 -4.60 -6.44
C SER A 165 11.65 -6.13 -6.46
N VAL A 166 10.56 -6.75 -6.02
CA VAL A 166 10.39 -8.21 -6.08
C VAL A 166 9.79 -8.63 -7.41
N ALA A 167 8.78 -7.88 -7.90
CA ALA A 167 8.11 -8.15 -9.17
C ALA A 167 9.04 -8.01 -10.39
N LEU A 168 9.90 -6.99 -10.40
CA LEU A 168 10.75 -6.67 -11.55
C LEU A 168 12.14 -7.35 -11.53
N ARG A 169 12.44 -8.19 -10.52
CA ARG A 169 13.70 -8.95 -10.43
C ARG A 169 14.12 -9.67 -11.73
N PRO A 170 13.20 -10.27 -12.50
CA PRO A 170 13.56 -10.95 -13.74
C PRO A 170 14.01 -10.02 -14.87
N LEU A 171 13.64 -8.74 -14.80
CA LEU A 171 13.97 -7.71 -15.81
C LEU A 171 15.24 -6.92 -15.44
N HIS A 172 16.06 -7.43 -14.52
CA HIS A 172 17.28 -6.77 -14.01
C HIS A 172 18.37 -6.55 -15.08
N THR A 173 18.18 -7.10 -16.28
CA THR A 173 18.98 -6.84 -17.47
C THR A 173 18.70 -5.46 -18.09
N ASN A 174 17.55 -4.84 -17.79
CA ASN A 174 17.22 -3.50 -18.26
C ASN A 174 17.96 -2.42 -17.44
N ALA A 175 18.72 -1.57 -18.12
CA ALA A 175 19.54 -0.51 -17.50
C ALA A 175 18.70 0.49 -16.69
N VAL A 176 17.49 0.81 -17.16
CA VAL A 176 16.57 1.73 -16.47
C VAL A 176 16.08 1.14 -15.16
N ALA A 177 15.69 -0.15 -15.17
CA ALA A 177 15.29 -0.84 -13.95
C ALA A 177 16.45 -0.86 -12.94
N ARG A 178 17.68 -1.09 -13.40
CA ARG A 178 18.86 -1.10 -12.52
C ARG A 178 19.13 0.25 -11.86
N LEU A 179 19.04 1.35 -12.63
CA LEU A 179 19.21 2.71 -12.11
C LEU A 179 18.15 3.07 -11.07
N VAL A 180 16.88 2.74 -11.35
CA VAL A 180 15.76 2.94 -10.42
C VAL A 180 15.97 2.12 -9.14
N TYR A 181 16.44 0.87 -9.24
CA TYR A 181 16.74 0.06 -8.06
C TYR A 181 17.90 0.59 -7.22
N GLN A 182 18.91 1.17 -7.85
CA GLN A 182 20.04 1.77 -7.14
C GLN A 182 19.62 3.03 -6.39
N TRP A 183 18.78 3.87 -7.01
CA TRP A 183 18.30 5.14 -6.45
C TRP A 183 17.02 5.01 -5.63
N ARG A 184 16.45 3.80 -5.49
CA ARG A 184 15.12 3.61 -4.87
C ARG A 184 14.99 4.23 -3.48
N TRP A 185 16.03 4.13 -2.65
CA TRP A 185 16.02 4.70 -1.31
C TRP A 185 16.22 6.22 -1.33
N SER A 186 17.00 6.73 -2.28
CA SER A 186 17.12 8.17 -2.53
C SER A 186 15.79 8.78 -2.99
N LEU A 187 15.04 8.07 -3.84
CA LEU A 187 13.70 8.49 -4.28
C LEU A 187 12.70 8.51 -3.12
N VAL A 188 12.72 7.49 -2.26
CA VAL A 188 11.90 7.45 -1.04
C VAL A 188 12.26 8.58 -0.10
N ALA A 189 13.55 8.79 0.16
CA ALA A 189 14.02 9.89 1.01
C ALA A 189 13.61 11.25 0.45
N LEU A 190 13.84 11.48 -0.84
CA LEU A 190 13.42 12.71 -1.53
C LEU A 190 11.91 12.91 -1.42
N TRP A 191 11.12 11.85 -1.59
CA TRP A 191 9.66 11.91 -1.43
C TRP A 191 9.25 12.34 -0.01
N PHE A 192 9.82 11.71 1.03
CA PHE A 192 9.55 12.08 2.42
C PHE A 192 9.99 13.51 2.73
N THR A 193 11.19 13.92 2.29
CA THR A 193 11.67 15.28 2.44
C THR A 193 10.72 16.27 1.77
N SER A 194 10.28 15.99 0.55
CA SER A 194 9.33 16.84 -0.16
C SER A 194 8.00 16.94 0.58
N LEU A 195 7.46 15.81 1.05
CA LEU A 195 6.20 15.79 1.80
C LEU A 195 6.29 16.60 3.10
N VAL A 196 7.37 16.42 3.86
CA VAL A 196 7.60 17.17 5.11
C VAL A 196 7.74 18.67 4.83
N LEU A 197 8.49 19.05 3.79
CA LEU A 197 8.62 20.46 3.40
C LEU A 197 7.27 21.06 2.98
N LEU A 198 6.47 20.32 2.20
CA LEU A 198 5.12 20.77 1.81
C LEU A 198 4.21 20.97 3.03
N ILE A 199 4.26 20.07 4.02
CA ILE A 199 3.52 20.20 5.28
C ILE A 199 4.00 21.44 6.06
N LEU A 200 5.32 21.61 6.23
CA LEU A 200 5.89 22.72 6.97
C LEU A 200 5.55 24.08 6.34
N VAL A 201 5.71 24.20 5.02
CA VAL A 201 5.39 25.44 4.28
C VAL A 201 3.89 25.73 4.35
N ARG A 202 3.04 24.70 4.20
CA ARG A 202 1.58 24.89 4.15
C ARG A 202 1.01 25.36 5.50
N PHE A 203 1.58 24.90 6.61
CA PHE A 203 1.12 25.21 7.97
C PHE A 203 2.06 26.17 8.71
N TRP A 204 2.96 26.86 8.00
CA TRP A 204 4.00 27.71 8.59
C TRP A 204 3.44 28.73 9.59
N GLU A 205 2.38 29.45 9.21
CA GLU A 205 1.71 30.45 10.06
C GLU A 205 1.27 29.87 11.41
N TYR A 206 0.79 28.62 11.43
CA TYR A 206 0.40 27.96 12.67
C TYR A 206 1.63 27.62 13.52
N TRP A 207 2.68 27.06 12.93
CA TRP A 207 3.91 26.73 13.66
C TRP A 207 4.61 27.96 14.22
N SER A 208 4.63 29.08 13.49
CA SER A 208 5.21 30.33 13.97
C SER A 208 4.48 30.92 15.18
N THR A 209 3.21 30.57 15.41
CA THR A 209 2.48 31.01 16.62
C THR A 209 2.83 30.21 17.89
N LEU A 210 3.55 29.09 17.75
CA LEU A 210 3.99 28.22 18.85
C LEU A 210 5.44 28.45 19.28
N LEU A 211 6.20 29.27 18.54
CA LEU A 211 7.57 29.70 18.85
C LEU A 211 7.55 31.04 19.60
#